data_AF-A0A821QQN4-F1
#
_entry.id   AF-A0A821QQN4-F1
#
_cell.length_a   1.000
_cell.length_b   1.000
_cell.length_c   1.000
_cell.angle_alpha   90.00
_cell.angle_beta   90.00
_cell.angle_gamma   90.00
#
_symmetry.space_group_name_H-M   'P 1'
#
loop_
_entity.id
_entity.type
_entity.pdbx_description
1 polymer ?
#
loop_
_entity_poly.entity_id
_entity_poly.type
_entity_poly.pdbx_seq_one_letter_code
_entity_poly.pdbx_strand_id
1 'polypeptide(L)'
;YTLVKPCSFESIIRYMEPNLFKTSPYPVILNIENHCSLEQQNEMARILESILGDQLLKEPLVHAANPRYLPSPEDLKYKVIV
;
A
#
# COMPACT_ATOMS: atom_id res chain seq x y z
N TYR A 1 15.83 0.03 18.69
CA TYR A 1 17.05 -0.24 17.91
C TYR A 1 17.53 -1.65 18.21
N THR A 2 17.73 -2.47 17.17
CA THR A 2 18.04 -3.90 17.26
C THR A 2 19.26 -4.24 16.39
N LEU A 3 19.70 -5.51 16.37
CA LEU A 3 20.80 -5.99 15.51
C LEU A 3 20.36 -6.36 14.09
N VAL A 4 19.08 -6.15 13.75
CA VAL A 4 18.56 -6.44 12.41
C VAL A 4 19.15 -5.44 11.42
N LYS A 5 19.68 -5.95 10.31
CA LYS A 5 20.22 -5.09 9.26
C LYS A 5 19.08 -4.30 8.60
N PRO A 6 19.24 -2.99 8.43
CA PRO A 6 18.25 -2.18 7.72
C PRO A 6 18.19 -2.61 6.25
N CYS A 7 17.01 -2.46 5.65
CA CYS A 7 16.79 -2.63 4.22
C CYS A 7 16.06 -1.39 3.69
N SER A 8 16.23 -1.12 2.39
CA SER A 8 15.58 0.01 1.74
C SER A 8 14.09 -0.24 1.58
N PHE A 9 13.27 0.75 1.94
CA PHE A 9 11.83 0.74 1.72
C PHE A 9 11.49 0.51 0.24
N GLU A 10 12.14 1.24 -0.67
CA GLU A 10 11.94 1.08 -2.11
C GLU A 10 12.21 -0.35 -2.59
N SER A 11 13.30 -0.96 -2.11
CA SER A 11 13.66 -2.33 -2.48
C SER A 11 12.62 -3.34 -2.02
N ILE A 12 12.03 -3.15 -0.83
CA ILE A 12 10.96 -4.00 -0.32
C ILE A 12 9.72 -3.87 -1.20
N ILE A 13 9.27 -2.64 -1.50
CA ILE A 13 8.07 -2.42 -2.33
C ILE A 13 8.27 -3.01 -3.73
N ARG A 14 9.42 -2.78 -4.39
CA ARG A 14 9.73 -3.36 -5.71
C ARG A 14 9.74 -4.88 -5.73
N TYR A 15 10.25 -5.50 -4.66
CA TYR A 15 10.29 -6.95 -4.55
C TYR A 15 8.89 -7.56 -4.37
N MET A 16 8.02 -6.87 -3.62
CA MET A 16 6.66 -7.36 -3.33
C MET A 16 5.71 -7.20 -4.52
N GLU A 17 5.78 -6.08 -5.25
CA GLU A 17 4.84 -5.71 -6.32
C GLU A 17 4.43 -6.87 -7.27
N PRO A 18 5.36 -7.63 -7.89
CA PRO A 18 4.99 -8.68 -8.83
C PRO A 18 4.28 -9.88 -8.20
N ASN A 19 4.24 -9.97 -6.87
CA ASN A 19 3.65 -11.08 -6.13
C ASN A 19 2.34 -10.73 -5.41
N LEU A 20 1.96 -9.44 -5.34
CA LEU A 20 0.82 -8.96 -4.52
C LEU A 20 -0.48 -9.72 -4.80
N PHE A 21 -0.77 -10.01 -6.06
CA PHE A 21 -2.04 -10.62 -6.49
C PHE A 21 -1.85 -11.96 -7.22
N LYS A 22 -0.67 -12.58 -7.10
CA LYS A 22 -0.31 -13.78 -7.85
C LYS A 22 -1.17 -15.01 -7.49
N THR A 23 -1.58 -15.11 -6.23
CA THR A 23 -2.36 -16.25 -5.71
C THR A 23 -3.79 -15.90 -5.32
N SER A 24 -4.07 -14.61 -5.12
CA SER A 24 -5.38 -14.10 -4.71
C SER A 24 -5.61 -12.73 -5.33
N PRO A 25 -6.78 -12.45 -5.92
CA PRO A 25 -7.11 -11.15 -6.48
C PRO A 25 -7.58 -10.13 -5.43
N TYR A 26 -7.78 -10.56 -4.19
CA TYR A 26 -8.34 -9.73 -3.10
C TYR A 26 -7.33 -8.69 -2.58
N PRO A 27 -7.79 -7.60 -1.94
CA PRO A 27 -6.91 -6.50 -1.53
C PRO A 27 -5.80 -6.90 -0.58
N VAL A 28 -4.67 -6.21 -0.69
CA VAL A 28 -3.54 -6.29 0.25
C VAL A 28 -3.51 -5.03 1.11
N ILE A 29 -3.36 -5.21 2.43
CA ILE A 29 -3.18 -4.10 3.37
C ILE A 29 -1.71 -4.07 3.78
N LEU A 30 -1.03 -2.95 3.50
CA LEU A 30 0.34 -2.68 3.94
C LEU A 30 0.30 -1.92 5.26
N ASN A 31 0.48 -2.62 6.37
CA ASN A 31 0.57 -1.99 7.68
C ASN A 31 1.95 -1.33 7.86
N ILE A 32 2.03 0.00 7.74
CA ILE A 32 3.28 0.77 7.86
C ILE A 32 3.41 1.38 9.25
N GLU A 33 4.42 0.96 10.01
CA GLU A 33 4.83 1.63 11.25
C GLU A 33 5.80 2.77 10.91
N ASN A 34 5.29 4.00 10.94
CA ASN A 34 6.00 5.18 10.45
C ASN A 34 6.75 5.92 11.57
N HIS A 35 8.09 5.87 11.51
CA HIS A 35 9.00 6.63 12.38
C HIS A 35 9.84 7.66 11.60
N CYS A 36 9.40 8.01 10.39
CA CYS A 36 10.13 8.85 9.45
C CYS A 36 9.83 10.33 9.64
N SER A 37 10.80 11.19 9.30
CA SER A 37 10.57 12.64 9.19
C SER A 37 9.60 12.95 8.04
N LEU A 38 9.01 14.15 8.04
CA LEU A 38 8.04 14.55 7.00
C LEU A 38 8.63 14.47 5.58
N GLU A 39 9.90 14.87 5.41
CA GLU A 39 10.61 14.75 4.13
C GLU A 39 10.70 13.29 3.66
N GLN A 40 11.02 12.37 4.57
CA GLN A 40 11.08 10.95 4.27
C GLN A 40 9.68 10.36 4.03
N GLN A 41 8.64 10.85 4.69
CA GLN A 41 7.27 10.44 4.42
C GLN A 41 6.82 10.83 3.01
N ASN A 42 7.20 12.02 2.54
CA ASN A 42 6.96 12.43 1.16
C ASN A 42 7.66 11.50 0.16
N GLU A 43 8.90 11.10 0.46
CA GLU A 43 9.61 10.14 -0.38
C GLU A 43 8.98 8.74 -0.33
N MET A 44 8.49 8.29 0.84
CA MET A 44 7.72 7.04 0.94
C MET A 44 6.45 7.08 0.08
N ALA A 45 5.70 8.17 0.12
CA ALA A 45 4.51 8.35 -0.73
C ALA A 45 4.88 8.30 -2.22
N ARG A 46 5.93 9.02 -2.62
CA ARG A 46 6.44 9.00 -4.00
C ARG A 46 6.84 7.59 -4.45
N ILE A 47 7.51 6.83 -3.59
CA ILE A 47 7.93 5.45 -3.86
C ILE A 47 6.70 4.54 -4.05
N LEU A 48 5.73 4.62 -3.14
CA LEU A 48 4.50 3.82 -3.21
C LEU A 48 3.73 4.14 -4.50
N GLU A 49 3.52 5.41 -4.81
CA GLU A 49 2.84 5.84 -6.04
C GLU A 49 3.59 5.41 -7.30
N SER A 50 4.93 5.55 -7.31
CA SER A 50 5.75 5.21 -8.47
C SER A 50 5.81 3.71 -8.75
N ILE A 51 5.75 2.86 -7.74
CA ILE A 51 5.88 1.40 -7.90
C ILE A 51 4.51 0.74 -8.02
N LEU A 52 3.58 1.07 -7.12
CA LEU A 52 2.27 0.42 -7.07
C LEU A 52 1.29 1.02 -8.09
N GLY A 53 1.48 2.28 -8.49
CA GLY A 53 0.68 2.94 -9.52
C GLY A 53 -0.82 2.84 -9.23
N ASP A 54 -1.57 2.28 -10.18
CA ASP A 54 -3.03 2.11 -10.09
C ASP A 54 -3.47 1.04 -9.09
N GLN A 55 -2.55 0.19 -8.62
CA GLN A 55 -2.85 -0.77 -7.56
C GLN A 55 -3.03 -0.05 -6.22
N LEU A 56 -2.38 1.10 -6.01
CA LEU A 56 -2.54 1.88 -4.79
C LEU A 56 -3.92 2.56 -4.74
N LEU A 57 -4.69 2.29 -3.67
CA LEU A 57 -5.95 2.97 -3.43
C LEU A 57 -5.69 4.37 -2.87
N LYS A 58 -5.74 5.39 -3.74
CA LYS A 58 -5.49 6.80 -3.38
C LYS A 58 -6.74 7.57 -2.99
N GLU A 59 -7.89 7.15 -3.49
CA GLU A 59 -9.18 7.81 -3.28
C GLU A 59 -10.23 6.81 -2.80
N PRO A 60 -11.18 7.24 -1.96
CA PRO A 60 -12.31 6.41 -1.58
C PRO A 60 -13.12 5.93 -2.80
N LEU A 61 -13.64 4.71 -2.75
CA LEU A 61 -14.50 4.20 -3.82
C LEU A 61 -15.81 5.00 -3.90
N VAL A 62 -16.13 5.52 -5.09
CA VAL A 62 -17.28 6.39 -5.37
C VAL A 62 -18.63 5.77 -4.93
N HIS A 63 -18.72 4.44 -4.93
CA HIS A 63 -19.94 3.70 -4.59
C HIS A 63 -20.14 3.49 -3.08
N ALA A 64 -19.16 3.86 -2.25
CA ALA A 64 -19.33 3.94 -0.80
C ALA A 64 -20.15 5.20 -0.44
N ALA A 65 -21.40 5.26 -0.91
CA ALA A 65 -22.33 6.37 -0.72
C ALA A 65 -22.61 6.70 0.76
N ASN A 66 -22.18 5.82 1.67
CA ASN A 66 -22.23 6.06 3.10
C ASN A 66 -20.86 5.73 3.72
N PRO A 67 -20.15 6.72 4.29
CA PRO A 67 -18.82 6.53 4.89
C PRO A 67 -18.83 5.63 6.13
N ARG A 68 -20.00 5.19 6.60
CA ARG A 68 -20.12 4.21 7.70
C ARG A 68 -19.87 2.77 7.28
N TYR A 69 -19.88 2.45 5.98
CA TYR A 69 -19.67 1.08 5.51
C TYR A 69 -18.36 0.97 4.74
N LEU A 70 -17.56 -0.03 5.12
CA LEU A 70 -16.38 -0.39 4.35
C LEU A 70 -16.80 -1.06 3.04
N PRO A 71 -16.05 -0.87 1.94
CA PRO A 71 -16.28 -1.60 0.70
C PRO A 71 -16.13 -3.11 0.90
N SER A 72 -16.78 -3.89 0.05
CA SER A 72 -16.58 -5.34 0.06
C SER A 72 -15.18 -5.71 -0.46
N PRO A 73 -14.66 -6.89 -0.13
CA PRO A 73 -13.42 -7.39 -0.74
C PRO A 73 -13.47 -7.45 -2.27
N GLU A 74 -14.66 -7.64 -2.85
CA GLU A 74 -14.87 -7.63 -4.30
C GLU A 74 -14.63 -6.25 -4.91
N ASP A 75 -15.08 -5.18 -4.23
CA ASP A 75 -14.90 -3.81 -4.68
C ASP A 75 -13.43 -3.36 -4.65
N LEU A 76 -12.59 -4.09 -3.89
CA LEU A 76 -11.20 -3.77 -3.60
C LEU A 76 -10.21 -4.74 -4.27
N LYS A 77 -10.66 -5.57 -5.22
CA LYS A 77 -9.76 -6.47 -5.94
C LYS A 77 -8.60 -5.71 -6.60
N TYR A 78 -7.41 -6.29 -6.52
CA TYR A 78 -6.15 -5.74 -7.03
C TYR A 78 -5.76 -4.37 -6.44
N LYS A 79 -6.31 -4.04 -5.26
CA LYS A 79 -5.95 -2.81 -4.54
C LYS A 79 -5.01 -3.07 -3.38
N VAL A 80 -4.04 -2.18 -3.24
CA VAL A 80 -3.16 -2.04 -2.09
C VAL A 80 -3.66 -0.87 -1.26
N ILE A 81 -3.88 -1.12 0.02
CA ILE A 81 -4.33 -0.14 1.01
C ILE A 81 -3.18 0.07 1.99
N VAL A 82 -2.89 1.32 2.32
CA VAL A 82 -1.83 1.71 3.26
C VAL A 82 -2.47 2.36 4.49
#